data_AF-A0A7V8D8D0-F1
#
_entry.id   AF-A0A7V8D8D0-F1
#
_cell.length_a   1.000
_cell.length_b   1.000
_cell.length_c   1.000
_cell.angle_alpha   90.00
_cell.angle_beta   90.00
_cell.angle_gamma   90.00
#
_symmetry.space_group_name_H-M   'P 1'
#
loop_
_entity.id
_entity.type
_entity.pdbx_description
1 polymer ?
#
loop_
_entity_poly.entity_id
_entity_poly.type
_entity_poly.pdbx_seq_one_letter_code
_entity_poly.pdbx_strand_id
1 'polypeptide(L)'
;DAALNIANTSYQGAKLFLAQDVDFVSFANTAELLKGRESEVFGELRLIYPLEDGREVEFLLPGRFPLDIPARRALKTIVGVAAIKEY
;
A
#
# COMPACT_ATOMS: atom_id res chain seq x y z
N ASP A 1 -12.85 5.56 -31.21
CA ASP A 1 -12.87 5.92 -29.78
C ASP A 1 -12.40 4.76 -28.92
N ALA A 2 -11.12 4.80 -28.55
CA ALA A 2 -10.56 3.88 -27.57
C ALA A 2 -10.85 4.43 -26.17
N ALA A 3 -12.10 4.26 -25.72
CA ALA A 3 -12.41 4.41 -24.31
C ALA A 3 -11.67 3.29 -23.58
N LEU A 4 -10.59 3.66 -22.89
CA LEU A 4 -9.85 2.79 -21.99
C LEU A 4 -10.86 2.06 -21.11
N ASN A 5 -10.96 0.76 -21.34
CA ASN A 5 -11.58 -0.18 -20.43
C ASN A 5 -10.69 -0.18 -19.17
N ILE A 6 -10.88 0.81 -18.30
CA ILE A 6 -10.34 0.79 -16.95
C ILE A 6 -11.06 -0.38 -16.29
N ALA A 7 -10.43 -1.55 -16.38
CA ALA A 7 -10.91 -2.74 -15.71
C ALA A 7 -11.22 -2.34 -14.27
N ASN A 8 -12.46 -2.60 -13.85
CA ASN A 8 -12.87 -2.55 -12.44
C ASN A 8 -12.09 -3.64 -11.69
N THR A 9 -10.81 -3.40 -11.46
CA THR A 9 -9.94 -4.31 -10.71
C THR A 9 -10.22 -4.05 -9.23
N SER A 10 -11.26 -4.70 -8.72
CA SER A 10 -11.55 -4.71 -7.29
C SER A 10 -10.54 -5.62 -6.59
N TYR A 11 -9.55 -5.04 -5.93
CA TYR A 11 -8.58 -5.77 -5.11
C TYR A 11 -9.18 -6.10 -3.73
N GLN A 12 -8.84 -7.25 -3.16
CA GLN A 12 -9.17 -7.54 -1.76
C GLN A 12 -8.21 -6.80 -0.82
N GLY A 13 -6.94 -6.69 -1.22
CA GLY A 13 -5.94 -5.91 -0.49
C GLY A 13 -4.61 -5.79 -1.21
N ALA A 14 -3.62 -5.22 -0.52
CA ALA A 14 -2.25 -5.16 -0.97
C ALA A 14 -1.25 -5.43 0.17
N LYS A 15 -0.18 -6.16 -0.16
CA LYS A 15 1.00 -6.32 0.68
C LYS A 15 2.05 -5.28 0.30
N LEU A 16 2.54 -4.53 1.28
CA LEU A 16 3.62 -3.56 1.15
C LEU A 16 4.86 -4.17 1.78
N PHE A 17 5.86 -4.43 0.95
CA PHE A 17 7.16 -4.93 1.40
C PHE A 17 8.01 -3.73 1.79
N LEU A 18 8.41 -3.70 3.05
CA LEU A 18 9.21 -2.64 3.63
C LEU A 18 10.68 -3.06 3.66
N ALA A 19 11.58 -2.08 3.61
CA ALA A 19 12.98 -2.25 3.89
C ALA A 19 13.25 -2.03 5.40
N GLN A 20 14.39 -2.53 5.88
CA GLN A 20 14.77 -2.37 7.30
C GLN A 20 15.02 -0.90 7.69
N ASP A 21 15.36 -0.06 6.72
CA ASP A 21 15.61 1.38 6.89
C ASP A 21 14.34 2.23 6.62
N VAL A 22 13.16 1.62 6.62
CA VAL A 22 11.91 2.35 6.40
C VAL A 22 11.72 3.47 7.43
N ASP A 23 11.38 4.65 6.94
CA ASP A 23 10.94 5.75 7.79
C ASP A 23 9.46 5.55 8.16
N PHE A 24 9.23 4.94 9.32
CA PHE A 24 7.89 4.67 9.82
C PHE A 24 7.06 5.94 10.06
N VAL A 25 7.68 7.08 10.33
CA VAL A 25 6.96 8.34 10.53
C VAL A 25 6.42 8.86 9.19
N SER A 26 7.29 8.91 8.18
CA SER A 26 6.89 9.28 6.81
C SER A 26 5.86 8.29 6.24
N PHE A 27 6.02 7.00 6.55
CA PHE A 27 5.05 5.98 6.19
C PHE A 27 3.68 6.24 6.82
N ALA A 28 3.62 6.43 8.15
CA ALA A 28 2.39 6.65 8.87
C ALA A 28 1.65 7.91 8.37
N ASN A 29 2.38 9.00 8.16
CA ASN A 29 1.82 10.24 7.63
C ASN A 29 1.19 10.03 6.23
N THR A 30 1.87 9.30 5.35
CA THR A 30 1.36 9.03 4.00
C THR A 30 0.15 8.10 4.03
N ALA A 31 0.19 7.06 4.87
CA ALA A 31 -0.93 6.14 5.07
C ALA A 31 -2.18 6.87 5.58
N GLU A 32 -2.02 7.82 6.50
CA GLU A 32 -3.11 8.63 7.03
C GLU A 32 -3.68 9.60 5.99
N LEU A 33 -2.81 10.25 5.21
CA LEU A 33 -3.25 11.08 4.07
C LEU A 33 -4.05 10.29 3.03
N LEU A 34 -3.71 9.01 2.84
CA LEU A 34 -4.44 8.13 1.93
C LEU A 34 -5.80 7.71 2.49
N LYS A 35 -5.93 7.48 3.80
CA LYS A 35 -7.24 7.15 4.41
C LYS A 35 -8.31 8.23 4.15
N GLY A 36 -7.90 9.49 4.07
CA GLY A 36 -8.81 10.61 3.82
C GLY A 36 -9.17 10.85 2.35
N ARG A 37 -8.67 10.04 1.40
CA ARG A 37 -8.91 10.23 -0.03
C ARG A 37 -10.16 9.50 -0.52
N GLU A 38 -10.92 10.18 -1.38
CA GLU A 38 -11.96 9.54 -2.18
C GLU A 38 -11.32 8.57 -3.18
N SER A 39 -11.86 7.36 -3.24
CA SER A 39 -11.45 6.32 -4.18
C SER A 39 -12.64 5.42 -4.48
N GLU A 40 -12.64 4.79 -5.64
CA GLU A 40 -13.63 3.76 -5.99
C GLU A 40 -13.13 2.35 -5.61
N VAL A 41 -11.84 2.21 -5.29
CA VAL A 41 -11.19 0.92 -5.01
C VAL A 41 -10.52 0.97 -3.65
N PHE A 42 -11.12 0.28 -2.68
CA PHE A 42 -10.60 0.16 -1.32
C PHE A 42 -10.22 -1.29 -0.99
N GLY A 43 -9.19 -1.48 -0.19
CA GLY A 43 -8.80 -2.82 0.30
C GLY A 43 -8.01 -2.77 1.60
N GLU A 44 -7.66 -3.96 2.08
CA GLU A 44 -6.75 -4.12 3.23
C GLU A 44 -5.32 -3.75 2.85
N LEU A 45 -4.56 -3.20 3.80
CA LEU A 45 -3.12 -3.04 3.67
C LEU A 45 -2.40 -3.93 4.68
N ARG A 46 -1.50 -4.76 4.18
CA ARG A 46 -0.63 -5.62 4.99
C ARG A 46 0.82 -5.18 4.82
N LEU A 47 1.50 -4.86 5.90
CA LEU A 47 2.92 -4.50 5.89
C LEU A 47 3.75 -5.74 6.10
N ILE A 48 4.71 -5.99 5.22
CA ILE A 48 5.68 -7.07 5.34
C ILE A 48 7.01 -6.42 5.69
N TYR A 49 7.46 -6.58 6.94
CA TYR A 49 8.70 -6.00 7.41
C TYR A 49 9.74 -7.09 7.67
N PRO A 50 10.94 -7.00 7.07
CA PRO A 50 12.02 -7.96 7.30
C PRO A 50 12.70 -7.71 8.65
N LEU A 51 12.91 -8.78 9.42
CA LEU A 51 13.72 -8.78 10.64
C LEU A 51 15.20 -9.05 10.31
N GLU A 52 16.08 -8.74 11.27
CA GLU A 52 17.53 -8.94 11.12
C GLU A 52 17.93 -10.41 10.88
N ASP A 53 17.13 -11.35 11.39
CA ASP A 53 17.38 -12.80 11.29
C ASP A 53 16.81 -13.44 10.00
N GLY A 54 16.35 -12.61 9.05
CA GLY A 54 15.80 -13.06 7.76
C GLY A 54 14.35 -13.51 7.81
N ARG A 55 13.68 -13.47 8.98
CA ARG A 55 12.22 -13.65 9.06
C ARG A 55 11.49 -12.40 8.61
N GLU A 56 10.23 -12.56 8.23
CA GLU A 56 9.32 -11.45 7.93
C GLU A 56 8.18 -11.43 8.94
N VAL A 57 7.75 -10.24 9.32
CA VAL A 57 6.54 -10.02 10.10
C VAL A 57 5.49 -9.34 9.24
N GLU A 58 4.25 -9.84 9.33
CA GLU A 58 3.10 -9.29 8.62
C GLU A 58 2.20 -8.52 9.58
N PHE A 59 1.96 -7.24 9.31
CA PHE A 59 1.05 -6.38 10.07
C PHE A 59 -0.14 -5.99 9.22
N LEU A 60 -1.36 -6.32 9.65
CA LEU A 60 -2.57 -5.78 9.05
C LEU A 60 -2.81 -4.36 9.57
N LEU A 61 -2.87 -3.38 8.67
CA LEU A 61 -3.26 -2.02 9.04
C LEU A 61 -4.77 -1.95 9.30
N PRO A 62 -5.20 -1.25 10.37
CA PRO A 62 -6.60 -1.13 10.69
C PRO A 62 -7.32 -0.22 9.69
N GLY A 63 -8.43 -0.73 9.15
CA GLY A 63 -9.30 -0.02 8.22
C GLY A 63 -9.12 -0.45 6.77
N ARG A 64 -9.76 0.31 5.86
CA ARG A 64 -9.60 0.14 4.42
C ARG A 64 -8.91 1.35 3.83
N PHE A 65 -8.06 1.13 2.84
CA PHE A 65 -7.25 2.15 2.20
C PHE A 65 -7.52 2.18 0.71
N PRO A 66 -7.40 3.34 0.06
CA PRO A 66 -7.50 3.41 -1.39
C PRO A 66 -6.35 2.63 -2.03
N LEU A 67 -6.68 1.82 -3.04
CA LEU A 67 -5.74 0.97 -3.79
C LEU A 67 -5.75 1.27 -5.29
N ASP A 68 -6.36 2.38 -5.70
CA ASP A 68 -6.29 2.86 -7.07
C ASP A 68 -4.86 3.27 -7.50
N ILE A 69 -4.68 3.54 -8.80
CA ILE A 69 -3.36 3.87 -9.36
C ILE A 69 -2.70 5.07 -8.62
N PRO A 70 -3.41 6.19 -8.36
CA PRO A 70 -2.86 7.30 -7.58
C PRO A 70 -2.37 6.90 -6.18
N ALA A 71 -3.17 6.15 -5.42
CA ALA A 71 -2.80 5.71 -4.08
C ALA A 71 -1.56 4.82 -4.09
N ARG A 72 -1.48 3.88 -5.04
CA ARG A 72 -0.31 3.00 -5.20
C ARG A 72 0.96 3.78 -5.54
N ARG A 73 0.85 4.80 -6.38
CA ARG A 73 1.98 5.68 -6.70
C ARG A 73 2.46 6.45 -5.47
N ALA A 74 1.54 7.00 -4.68
CA ALA A 74 1.89 7.67 -3.44
C ALA A 74 2.59 6.73 -2.45
N LEU A 75 2.08 5.51 -2.26
CA LEU A 75 2.72 4.51 -1.39
C LEU A 75 4.15 4.17 -1.84
N LYS A 76 4.40 4.08 -3.15
CA LYS A 76 5.75 3.82 -3.70
C LYS A 76 6.74 4.97 -3.53
N THR A 77 6.27 6.20 -3.28
CA THR A 77 7.17 7.34 -3.02
C THR A 77 7.74 7.36 -1.60
N ILE A 78 7.21 6.52 -0.72
CA ILE A 78 7.67 6.42 0.66
C ILE A 78 9.03 5.71 0.67
N VAL A 79 10.02 6.36 1.29
CA VAL A 79 11.35 5.76 1.50
C VAL A 79 11.20 4.48 2.33
N GLY A 80 11.77 3.40 1.81
CA GLY A 80 11.68 2.08 2.43
C GLY A 80 10.46 1.25 2.03
N VAL A 81 9.58 1.70 1.13
CA VAL A 81 8.62 0.79 0.47
C VAL A 81 9.30 0.17 -0.75
N ALA A 82 9.72 -1.09 -0.62
CA ALA A 82 10.44 -1.82 -1.65
C ALA A 82 9.52 -2.34 -2.76
N ALA A 83 8.35 -2.87 -2.39
CA ALA A 83 7.39 -3.42 -3.35
C ALA A 83 5.95 -3.34 -2.83
N ILE A 84 5.00 -3.38 -3.77
CA ILE A 84 3.57 -3.48 -3.49
C ILE A 84 3.02 -4.63 -4.34
N LYS A 85 2.33 -5.58 -3.69
CA LYS A 85 1.72 -6.74 -4.34
C LYS A 85 0.24 -6.85 -3.97
N GLU A 86 -0.61 -6.78 -4.98
CA GLU A 86 -2.06 -6.87 -4.86
C GLU A 86 -2.52 -8.33 -4.79
N TYR A 87 -3.65 -8.59 -4.12
CA TYR A 87 -4.30 -9.92 -4.07
C TYR A 87 -5.83 -9.82 -3.99
#